data_AF-A0A151UEW3-F1
#
_entry.id   AF-A0A151UEW3-F1
#
_cell.length_a   1.000
_cell.length_b   1.000
_cell.length_c   1.000
_cell.angle_alpha   90.00
_cell.angle_beta   90.00
_cell.angle_gamma   90.00
#
_symmetry.space_group_name_H-M   'P 1'
#
loop_
_entity.id
_entity.type
_entity.pdbx_description
1 polymer ?
#
loop_
_entity_poly.entity_id
_entity_poly.type
_entity_poly.pdbx_seq_one_letter_code
_entity_poly.pdbx_strand_id
1 'polypeptide(L)'
;MVTVNLGMLHYVLDHIYGAFMHRTKMSTPFFSRGWGGTKLEMLERMIKQLFPEVQVAGQNWPPTMIEPVWRTLWETKTATLREGVFRTPCEDQLLAALPPESHTARVAFLIPKPLPPHKMACVLHLAGTGDHSFERRLRLGGPLVKQNIATMVLERSCSFLKPTLFSFKLFI
;
A
#
# COMPACT_ATOMS: atom_id res chain seq x y z
N MET A 1 -20.88 -41.98 17.45
CA MET A 1 -20.23 -40.64 17.48
C MET A 1 -20.22 -40.11 16.05
N VAL A 2 -21.13 -39.20 15.71
CA VAL A 2 -21.13 -38.55 14.39
C VAL A 2 -20.31 -37.27 14.53
N THR A 3 -19.05 -37.32 14.11
CA THR A 3 -18.20 -36.14 13.93
C THR A 3 -18.73 -35.33 12.76
N VAL A 4 -19.75 -34.52 13.01
CA VAL A 4 -20.27 -33.59 12.01
C VAL A 4 -19.15 -32.62 11.67
N ASN A 5 -18.81 -32.53 10.38
CA ASN A 5 -17.78 -31.65 9.84
C ASN A 5 -18.17 -30.17 10.09
N LEU A 6 -17.84 -29.68 11.28
CA LEU A 6 -18.23 -28.37 11.79
C LEU A 6 -17.79 -27.24 10.83
N GLY A 7 -16.64 -27.39 10.16
CA GLY A 7 -16.17 -26.43 9.16
C GLY A 7 -17.01 -26.40 7.87
N MET A 8 -17.56 -27.53 7.45
CA MET A 8 -18.41 -27.60 6.24
C MET A 8 -19.80 -27.01 6.51
N LEU A 9 -20.32 -27.18 7.72
CA LEU A 9 -21.57 -26.56 8.16
C LEU A 9 -21.45 -25.03 8.19
N HIS A 10 -20.37 -24.49 8.78
CA HIS A 10 -20.12 -23.05 8.77
C HIS A 10 -19.99 -22.49 7.35
N TYR A 11 -19.28 -23.19 6.47
CA TYR A 11 -19.13 -22.78 5.08
C TYR A 11 -20.48 -22.69 4.33
N VAL A 12 -21.36 -23.68 4.53
CA VAL A 12 -22.70 -23.69 3.91
C VAL A 12 -23.58 -22.59 4.50
N LEU A 13 -23.53 -22.38 5.81
CA LEU A 13 -24.27 -21.30 6.49
C LEU A 13 -23.81 -19.92 6.01
N ASP A 14 -22.51 -19.68 5.89
CA ASP A 14 -21.97 -18.42 5.37
C ASP A 14 -22.38 -18.18 3.90
N HIS A 15 -22.41 -19.25 3.08
CA HIS A 15 -22.85 -19.14 1.69
C HIS A 15 -24.34 -18.79 1.59
N ILE A 16 -25.19 -19.43 2.39
CA ILE A 16 -26.63 -19.15 2.44
C ILE A 16 -26.87 -17.74 2.98
N TYR A 17 -26.17 -17.36 4.05
CA TYR A 17 -26.26 -16.03 4.65
C TYR A 17 -25.81 -14.94 3.67
N GLY A 18 -24.67 -15.12 3.00
CA GLY A 18 -24.16 -14.20 1.99
C GLY A 18 -25.11 -14.08 0.80
N ALA A 19 -25.59 -15.21 0.26
CA ALA A 19 -26.55 -15.21 -0.85
C ALA A 19 -27.87 -14.53 -0.47
N PHE A 20 -28.38 -14.78 0.72
CA PHE A 20 -29.60 -14.14 1.22
C PHE A 20 -29.38 -12.62 1.39
N MET A 21 -28.36 -12.21 2.14
CA MET A 21 -28.06 -10.80 2.39
C MET A 21 -27.80 -9.97 1.12
N HIS A 22 -27.04 -10.52 0.16
CA HIS A 22 -26.77 -9.84 -1.11
C HIS A 22 -28.01 -9.77 -2.02
N ARG A 23 -28.84 -10.82 -2.04
CA ARG A 23 -30.00 -10.90 -2.95
C ARG A 23 -31.21 -10.13 -2.43
N THR A 24 -31.40 -10.06 -1.12
CA THR A 24 -32.50 -9.30 -0.50
C THR A 24 -32.17 -7.83 -0.28
N LYS A 25 -30.92 -7.39 -0.51
CA LYS A 25 -30.42 -6.03 -0.23
C LYS A 25 -30.76 -5.56 1.20
N MET A 26 -30.94 -6.49 2.15
CA MET A 26 -31.31 -6.16 3.53
C MET A 26 -30.16 -5.50 4.29
N SER A 27 -28.91 -5.73 3.88
CA SER A 27 -27.77 -4.98 4.37
C SER A 27 -27.74 -3.60 3.69
N THR A 28 -27.67 -2.55 4.49
CA THR A 28 -27.41 -1.20 3.95
C THR A 28 -26.11 -1.25 3.15
N PRO A 29 -26.07 -0.78 1.89
CA PRO A 29 -24.84 -0.75 1.13
C PRO A 29 -23.77 0.02 1.92
N PHE A 30 -22.55 -0.51 1.95
CA PHE A 30 -21.41 0.18 2.53
C PHE A 30 -21.34 1.58 1.89
N PHE A 31 -21.36 2.62 2.74
CA PHE A 31 -21.41 4.04 2.33
C PHE A 31 -22.70 4.49 1.62
N SER A 32 -23.87 4.00 2.05
CA SER A 32 -25.18 4.47 1.56
C SER A 32 -25.40 5.99 1.64
N ARG A 33 -24.66 6.69 2.50
CA ARG A 33 -24.69 8.16 2.66
C ARG A 33 -23.41 8.86 2.16
N GLY A 34 -22.62 8.19 1.32
CA GLY A 34 -21.33 8.68 0.82
C GLY A 34 -20.17 8.47 1.78
N TRP A 35 -18.96 8.79 1.32
CA TRP A 35 -17.72 8.72 2.11
C TRP A 35 -17.59 9.97 2.99
N GLY A 36 -18.28 9.97 4.14
CA GLY A 36 -17.94 10.85 5.27
C GLY A 36 -18.64 12.19 5.40
N GLY A 37 -19.51 12.62 4.48
CA GLY A 37 -20.37 13.81 4.63
C GLY A 37 -19.68 15.03 5.26
N THR A 38 -20.32 15.70 6.22
CA THR A 38 -19.77 16.87 6.93
C THR A 38 -18.49 16.58 7.73
N LYS A 39 -18.27 15.32 8.14
CA LYS A 39 -17.05 14.93 8.85
C LYS A 39 -15.83 14.92 7.92
N LEU A 40 -16.02 14.59 6.65
CA LEU A 40 -14.97 14.65 5.65
C LEU A 40 -14.57 16.11 5.38
N GLU A 41 -15.55 17.01 5.25
CA GLU A 41 -15.27 18.45 5.08
C GLU A 41 -14.54 19.03 6.30
N MET A 42 -14.92 18.60 7.50
CA MET A 42 -14.25 19.03 8.73
C MET A 42 -12.82 18.49 8.82
N LEU A 43 -12.61 17.23 8.42
CA LEU A 43 -11.28 16.62 8.30
C LEU A 43 -10.44 17.34 7.25
N GLU A 44 -11.02 17.68 6.10
CA GLU A 44 -10.35 18.41 5.03
C GLU A 44 -9.94 19.82 5.50
N ARG A 45 -10.82 20.53 6.22
CA ARG A 45 -10.50 21.81 6.85
C ARG A 45 -9.41 21.68 7.90
N MET A 46 -9.46 20.65 8.74
CA MET A 46 -8.40 20.37 9.71
C MET A 46 -7.07 20.07 9.01
N ILE A 47 -7.05 19.24 7.96
CA ILE A 47 -5.84 18.97 7.18
C ILE A 47 -5.29 20.26 6.56
N LYS A 48 -6.15 21.12 6.02
CA LYS A 48 -5.74 22.43 5.46
C LYS A 48 -5.16 23.38 6.52
N GLN A 49 -5.66 23.32 7.76
CA GLN A 49 -5.17 24.13 8.88
C GLN A 49 -3.91 23.58 9.52
N LEU A 50 -3.80 22.25 9.67
CA LEU A 50 -2.66 21.55 10.25
C LEU A 50 -1.48 21.47 9.27
N PHE A 51 -1.77 21.43 7.97
CA PHE A 51 -0.78 21.30 6.91
C PHE A 51 -1.00 22.36 5.82
N PRO A 52 -0.83 23.67 6.14
CA PRO A 52 -0.93 24.73 5.14
C PRO A 52 0.09 24.54 4.01
N GLU A 53 1.23 23.93 4.32
CA GLU A 53 2.30 23.60 3.38
C GLU A 53 1.93 22.49 2.39
N VAL A 54 0.88 21.68 2.63
CA VAL A 54 0.43 20.67 1.65
C VAL A 54 -0.17 21.33 0.40
N GLN A 55 -0.74 22.53 0.54
CA GLN A 55 -1.17 23.33 -0.62
C GLN A 55 0.02 23.95 -1.36
N VAL A 56 1.11 24.29 -0.64
CA VAL A 56 2.34 24.86 -1.22
C VAL A 56 3.23 23.75 -1.83
N ALA A 57 3.23 22.54 -1.27
CA ALA A 57 3.96 21.38 -1.76
C ALA A 57 3.45 20.87 -3.11
N GLY A 58 2.23 21.25 -3.51
CA GLY A 58 1.77 21.10 -4.90
C GLY A 58 2.57 21.93 -5.90
N GLN A 59 3.25 23.00 -5.46
CA GLN A 59 4.14 23.82 -6.29
C GLN A 59 5.60 23.32 -6.29
N ASN A 60 6.07 22.68 -5.21
CA ASN A 60 7.46 22.25 -5.06
C ASN A 60 7.68 20.84 -5.65
N TRP A 61 7.33 20.71 -6.92
CA TRP A 61 7.56 19.53 -7.74
C TRP A 61 8.90 19.70 -8.49
N PRO A 62 9.82 18.72 -8.46
CA PRO A 62 9.68 17.36 -7.92
C PRO A 62 9.91 17.27 -6.41
N PRO A 63 9.33 16.26 -5.74
CA PRO A 63 9.57 16.00 -4.32
C PRO A 63 11.04 15.67 -4.05
N THR A 64 11.47 15.86 -2.80
CA THR A 64 12.80 15.49 -2.33
C THR A 64 13.11 14.04 -2.66
N MET A 65 14.25 13.81 -3.30
CA MET A 65 14.72 12.48 -3.66
C MET A 65 14.99 11.67 -2.39
N ILE A 66 14.44 10.46 -2.35
CA ILE A 66 14.62 9.53 -1.23
C ILE A 66 15.63 8.47 -1.67
N GLU A 67 16.67 8.29 -0.88
CA GLU A 67 17.69 7.27 -1.11
C GLU A 67 17.54 6.14 -0.08
N PRO A 68 16.77 5.07 -0.40
CA PRO A 68 16.65 3.94 0.50
C PRO A 68 17.94 3.14 0.58
N VAL A 69 18.26 2.70 1.80
CA VAL A 69 19.36 1.75 2.04
C VAL A 69 18.89 0.36 1.63
N TRP A 70 19.49 -0.17 0.57
CA TRP A 70 19.09 -1.45 -0.02
C TRP A 70 19.88 -2.64 0.53
N ARG A 71 19.15 -3.71 0.83
CA ARG A 71 19.67 -5.05 1.15
C ARG A 71 19.12 -6.06 0.15
N THR A 72 19.98 -6.88 -0.44
CA THR A 72 19.52 -7.99 -1.28
C THR A 72 19.08 -9.16 -0.39
N LEU A 73 17.83 -9.58 -0.51
CA LEU A 73 17.29 -10.72 0.25
C LEU A 73 17.43 -12.01 -0.53
N TRP A 74 17.22 -11.95 -1.84
CA TRP A 74 17.19 -13.14 -2.69
C TRP A 74 17.59 -12.79 -4.12
N GLU A 75 18.31 -13.70 -4.76
CA GLU A 75 18.81 -13.51 -6.11
C GLU A 75 18.83 -14.82 -6.88
N THR A 76 18.33 -14.79 -8.11
CA THR A 76 18.36 -15.91 -9.06
C THR A 76 18.90 -15.46 -10.40
N LYS A 77 18.98 -16.39 -11.36
CA LYS A 77 19.36 -16.07 -12.75
C LYS A 77 18.35 -15.13 -13.42
N THR A 78 17.08 -15.19 -13.03
CA THR A 78 15.99 -14.46 -13.69
C THR A 78 15.55 -13.21 -12.93
N ALA A 79 15.70 -13.17 -11.60
CA ALA A 79 15.20 -12.05 -10.80
C ALA A 79 15.99 -11.83 -9.51
N THR A 80 15.90 -10.61 -8.97
CA THR A 80 16.48 -10.20 -7.69
C THR A 80 15.42 -9.53 -6.83
N LEU A 81 15.33 -9.92 -5.56
CA LEU A 81 14.52 -9.26 -4.55
C LEU A 81 15.42 -8.46 -3.62
N ARG A 82 15.18 -7.15 -3.54
CA ARG A 82 15.85 -6.23 -2.65
C ARG A 82 14.84 -5.63 -1.69
N GLU A 83 15.28 -5.38 -0.47
CA GLU A 83 14.51 -4.65 0.53
C GLU A 83 15.24 -3.33 0.83
N GLY A 84 14.52 -2.23 0.77
CA GLY A 84 15.00 -0.89 1.06
C GLY A 84 14.37 -0.36 2.34
N VAL A 85 15.17 0.35 3.14
CA VAL A 85 14.70 1.05 4.33
C VAL A 85 15.05 2.53 4.20
N PHE A 86 14.09 3.40 4.50
CA PHE A 86 14.27 4.85 4.43
C PHE A 86 13.47 5.57 5.51
N ARG A 87 13.89 6.80 5.85
CA ARG A 87 13.13 7.66 6.77
C ARG A 87 11.91 8.23 6.05
N THR A 88 10.75 8.19 6.69
CA THR A 88 9.51 8.73 6.13
C THR A 88 9.70 10.24 5.83
N PRO A 89 9.39 10.71 4.60
CA PRO A 89 9.59 12.10 4.19
C PRO A 89 8.47 13.00 4.77
N CYS A 90 8.50 13.20 6.08
CA CYS A 90 7.59 14.06 6.82
C CYS A 90 8.39 15.03 7.69
N GLU A 91 7.81 16.19 7.96
CA GLU A 91 8.38 17.19 8.87
C GLU A 91 8.54 16.61 10.29
N ASP A 92 9.57 17.07 11.01
CA ASP A 92 9.89 16.54 12.33
C ASP A 92 8.77 16.76 13.36
N GLN A 93 8.00 17.85 13.23
CA GLN A 93 6.83 18.09 14.10
C GLN A 93 5.73 17.04 13.88
N LEU A 94 5.48 16.67 12.61
CA LEU A 94 4.52 15.63 12.27
C LEU A 94 5.04 14.25 12.69
N LEU A 95 6.32 13.99 12.46
CA LEU A 95 6.95 12.75 12.93
C LEU A 95 6.87 12.61 14.45
N ALA A 96 7.07 13.70 15.20
CA ALA A 96 6.96 13.69 16.67
C ALA A 96 5.54 13.37 17.17
N ALA A 97 4.50 13.71 16.39
CA ALA A 97 3.12 13.35 16.70
C ALA A 97 2.77 11.90 16.30
N LEU A 98 3.59 11.28 15.45
CA LEU A 98 3.39 9.92 14.96
C LEU A 98 4.15 8.90 15.81
N PRO A 99 3.63 7.66 15.91
CA PRO A 99 4.30 6.61 16.64
C PRO A 99 5.65 6.25 15.97
N PRO A 100 6.66 5.81 16.72
CA PRO A 100 8.03 5.63 16.23
C PRO A 100 8.13 4.64 15.07
N GLU A 101 7.22 3.67 15.00
CA GLU A 101 7.11 2.71 13.89
C GLU A 101 6.81 3.40 12.54
N SER A 102 6.25 4.61 12.57
CA SER A 102 5.94 5.40 11.38
C SER A 102 7.10 6.23 10.85
N HIS A 103 8.17 6.37 11.64
CA HIS A 103 9.33 7.19 11.27
C HIS A 103 10.17 6.52 10.18
N THR A 104 10.10 5.19 10.11
CA THR A 104 10.83 4.38 9.14
C THR A 104 9.85 3.71 8.20
N ALA A 105 10.14 3.81 6.90
CA ALA A 105 9.41 3.14 5.84
C ALA A 105 10.27 2.04 5.23
N ARG A 106 9.62 0.95 4.81
CA ARG A 106 10.26 -0.20 4.19
C ARG A 106 9.65 -0.46 2.83
N VAL A 107 10.47 -0.83 1.86
CA VAL A 107 10.06 -1.12 0.49
C VAL A 107 10.70 -2.42 0.05
N ALA A 108 9.92 -3.29 -0.58
CA ALA A 108 10.44 -4.47 -1.26
C ALA A 108 10.41 -4.23 -2.77
N PHE A 109 11.49 -4.54 -3.46
CA PHE A 109 11.63 -4.34 -4.89
C PHE A 109 12.10 -5.62 -5.57
N LEU A 110 11.23 -6.15 -6.43
CA LEU A 110 11.43 -7.37 -7.19
C LEU A 110 11.73 -6.99 -8.65
N ILE A 111 12.95 -7.29 -9.08
CA ILE A 111 13.54 -6.82 -10.33
C ILE A 111 13.84 -8.01 -11.25
N PRO A 112 13.35 -8.04 -12.50
CA PRO A 112 13.82 -8.98 -13.51
C PRO A 112 15.24 -8.61 -13.99
N LYS A 113 16.15 -9.58 -14.04
CA LYS A 113 17.56 -9.37 -14.48
C LYS A 113 17.81 -9.17 -15.98
N PRO A 114 17.04 -9.76 -16.93
CA PRO A 114 17.46 -9.78 -18.33
C PRO A 114 17.30 -8.43 -19.05
N LEU A 115 16.67 -7.43 -18.43
CA LEU A 115 16.45 -6.12 -19.04
C LEU A 115 17.25 -5.02 -18.35
N PRO A 116 17.80 -4.06 -19.12
CA PRO A 116 18.37 -2.87 -18.54
C PRO A 116 17.27 -1.99 -17.91
N PRO A 117 17.58 -1.25 -16.83
CA PRO A 117 16.57 -0.50 -16.05
C PRO A 117 15.72 0.47 -16.88
N HIS A 118 16.30 1.07 -17.91
CA HIS A 118 15.64 2.07 -18.77
C HIS A 118 14.57 1.49 -19.71
N LYS A 119 14.46 0.16 -19.84
CA LYS A 119 13.42 -0.51 -20.65
C LYS A 119 12.41 -1.27 -19.80
N MET A 120 12.47 -1.13 -18.48
CA MET A 120 11.73 -1.94 -17.54
C MET A 120 10.50 -1.18 -17.04
N ALA A 121 9.31 -1.76 -17.26
CA ALA A 121 8.11 -1.26 -16.62
C ALA A 121 8.12 -1.66 -15.13
N CYS A 122 7.58 -0.78 -14.27
CA CYS A 122 7.52 -1.02 -12.84
C CYS A 122 6.10 -0.78 -12.31
N VAL A 123 5.58 -1.74 -11.57
CA VAL A 123 4.27 -1.67 -10.89
C VAL A 123 4.50 -1.38 -9.41
N LEU A 124 3.83 -0.35 -8.90
CA LEU A 124 3.85 0.02 -7.49
C LEU A 124 2.59 -0.50 -6.78
N HIS A 125 2.76 -1.37 -5.78
CA HIS A 125 1.69 -1.85 -4.92
C HIS A 125 1.69 -1.12 -3.59
N LEU A 126 0.65 -0.30 -3.38
CA LEU A 126 0.38 0.38 -2.11
C LEU A 126 -0.43 -0.53 -1.18
N ALA A 127 -0.17 -0.43 0.13
CA ALA A 127 -0.93 -1.18 1.12
C ALA A 127 -2.31 -0.54 1.33
N GLY A 128 -3.37 -1.35 1.28
CA GLY A 128 -4.68 -0.96 1.82
C GLY A 128 -4.68 -0.98 3.34
N THR A 129 -5.75 -0.51 3.99
CA THR A 129 -5.98 -0.70 5.44
C THR A 129 -6.22 -2.18 5.77
N GLY A 130 -5.68 -2.70 6.88
CA GLY A 130 -5.66 -4.14 7.21
C GLY A 130 -4.61 -5.02 6.51
N ASP A 131 -4.01 -4.58 5.39
CA ASP A 131 -2.88 -5.26 4.72
C ASP A 131 -1.52 -5.05 5.44
N HIS A 132 -1.02 -6.09 6.09
CA HIS A 132 0.28 -6.11 6.77
C HIS A 132 1.27 -6.99 6.00
N SER A 133 2.57 -6.65 6.10
CA SER A 133 3.69 -7.34 5.44
C SER A 133 3.73 -7.22 3.90
N PHE A 134 4.83 -7.71 3.31
CA PHE A 134 5.04 -7.72 1.87
C PHE A 134 4.46 -8.96 1.15
N GLU A 135 4.21 -10.06 1.87
CA GLU A 135 4.09 -11.39 1.26
C GLU A 135 2.97 -11.49 0.23
N ARG A 136 1.76 -11.04 0.58
CA ARG A 136 0.59 -11.16 -0.30
C ARG A 136 0.78 -10.37 -1.60
N ARG A 137 1.42 -9.19 -1.51
CA ARG A 137 1.66 -8.30 -2.65
C ARG A 137 2.86 -8.73 -3.48
N LEU A 138 3.92 -9.26 -2.86
CA LEU A 138 5.05 -9.86 -3.58
C LEU A 138 4.62 -11.10 -4.39
N ARG A 139 3.64 -11.87 -3.92
CA ARG A 139 3.07 -12.99 -4.70
C ARG A 139 2.41 -12.52 -6.01
N LEU A 140 1.86 -11.30 -6.05
CA LEU A 140 1.33 -10.69 -7.28
C LEU A 140 2.45 -10.31 -8.27
N GLY A 141 3.65 -10.05 -7.77
CA GLY A 141 4.82 -9.73 -8.58
C GLY A 141 5.42 -10.93 -9.32
N GLY A 142 5.21 -12.16 -8.84
CA GLY A 142 5.77 -13.37 -9.45
C GLY A 142 5.40 -13.54 -10.94
N PRO A 143 4.12 -13.46 -11.33
CA PRO A 143 3.70 -13.45 -12.73
C PRO A 143 4.24 -12.26 -13.54
N LEU A 144 4.35 -11.08 -12.93
CA LEU A 144 4.83 -9.85 -13.58
C LEU A 144 6.31 -9.93 -13.96
N VAL A 145 7.14 -10.54 -13.10
CA VAL A 145 8.56 -10.77 -13.39
C VAL A 145 8.76 -11.64 -14.62
N LYS A 146 7.89 -12.63 -14.86
CA LYS A 146 7.94 -13.47 -16.08
C LYS A 146 7.67 -12.66 -17.35
N GLN A 147 6.94 -11.54 -17.23
CA GLN A 147 6.69 -10.59 -18.31
C GLN A 147 7.73 -9.45 -18.35
N ASN A 148 8.83 -9.58 -17.60
CA ASN A 148 9.87 -8.56 -17.44
C ASN A 148 9.38 -7.22 -16.85
N ILE A 149 8.35 -7.28 -16.01
CA ILE A 149 7.84 -6.14 -15.27
C ILE A 149 8.37 -6.21 -13.83
N ALA A 150 9.01 -5.13 -13.38
CA ALA A 150 9.43 -5.01 -11.99
C ALA A 150 8.24 -4.70 -11.09
N THR A 151 8.33 -5.17 -9.85
CA THR A 151 7.27 -4.99 -8.85
C THR A 151 7.86 -4.36 -7.61
N MET A 152 7.37 -3.19 -7.24
CA MET A 152 7.71 -2.50 -6.01
C MET A 152 6.53 -2.57 -5.04
N VAL A 153 6.78 -2.93 -3.80
CA VAL A 153 5.78 -3.05 -2.74
C VAL A 153 6.22 -2.19 -1.58
N LEU A 154 5.40 -1.20 -1.21
CA LEU A 154 5.67 -0.35 -0.06
C LEU A 154 5.00 -0.94 1.19
N GLU A 155 5.77 -1.24 2.24
CA GLU A 155 5.19 -1.57 3.55
C GLU A 155 4.60 -0.30 4.15
N ARG A 156 3.56 -0.41 4.97
CA ARG A 156 3.03 0.77 5.64
C ARG A 156 4.10 1.39 6.52
N SER A 157 4.47 2.62 6.20
CA SER A 157 4.66 3.66 7.20
C SER A 157 3.41 4.53 7.25
N CYS A 158 3.29 5.47 8.19
CA CYS A 158 2.26 6.50 8.17
C CYS A 158 2.46 7.51 7.00
N SER A 159 2.63 6.99 5.78
CA SER A 159 2.62 7.72 4.52
C SER A 159 1.19 7.89 3.97
N PHE A 160 0.17 7.43 4.70
CA PHE A 160 -1.26 7.61 4.36
C PHE A 160 -1.68 9.08 4.29
N LEU A 161 -0.89 10.00 4.87
CA LEU A 161 -1.12 11.45 4.77
C LEU A 161 -0.57 12.08 3.48
N LYS A 162 0.23 11.38 2.67
CA LYS A 162 0.79 11.87 1.41
C LYS A 162 0.82 10.78 0.31
N PRO A 163 -0.33 10.27 -0.14
CA PRO A 163 -0.38 9.35 -1.30
C PRO A 163 0.18 9.98 -2.59
N THR A 164 0.29 11.31 -2.66
CA THR A 164 0.81 12.08 -3.80
C THR A 164 2.33 12.22 -3.86
N LEU A 165 3.10 11.83 -2.83
CA LEU A 165 4.57 12.05 -2.84
C LEU A 165 5.40 10.91 -3.43
N PHE A 166 4.81 9.74 -3.70
CA PHE A 166 5.51 8.60 -4.28
C PHE A 166 5.31 8.56 -5.80
N SER A 167 5.82 9.57 -6.50
CA SER A 167 5.91 9.52 -7.95
C SER A 167 7.35 9.67 -8.41
N PHE A 168 7.93 8.50 -8.71
CA PHE A 168 8.88 8.22 -9.79
C PHE A 168 9.95 9.28 -10.07
N LYS A 169 11.01 9.28 -9.25
CA LYS A 169 12.36 9.60 -9.70
C LYS A 169 13.43 8.77 -8.98
N LEU A 170 13.11 7.49 -8.75
CA LEU A 170 14.08 6.50 -8.24
C LEU A 170 14.77 5.72 -9.38
N PHE A 171 14.44 6.01 -10.64
CA PHE A 171 14.87 5.23 -11.81
C PHE A 171 15.25 6.06 -13.05
N ILE A 172 15.59 7.35 -12.89
CA ILE A 172 16.32 8.11 -13.93
C ILE A 172 17.52 8.75 -13.29
#